data_AF-A0A1G0PFE6-F1
#
_entry.id   AF-A0A1G0PFE6-F1
#
_cell.length_a   1.000
_cell.length_b   1.000
_cell.length_c   1.000
_cell.angle_alpha   90.00
_cell.angle_beta   90.00
_cell.angle_gamma   90.00
#
_symmetry.space_group_name_H-M   'P 1'
#
loop_
_entity.id
_entity.type
_entity.pdbx_description
1 polymer ?
#
loop_
_entity_poly.entity_id
_entity_poly.type
_entity_poly.pdbx_seq_one_letter_code
_entity_poly.pdbx_strand_id
1 'polypeptide(L)'
;MFTVPLAIAGAFFSLWYFNQTLNIFSQIGQIMLIGLVTKNGILIVEFANQKKAQGLKVIDAVKEAAKLRLRPILMTSLSTILGTLPIALALGAGSEARVSMGIAVIGGLIFSTALTLFVVPAVYSFLSDKKKEVSNVALNETEKEIFHVDEEIATAK
;
A
#
# COMPACT_ATOMS: atom_id res chain seq x y z
N MET A 1 6.81 7.37 2.12
CA MET A 1 8.09 7.85 1.53
C MET A 1 8.93 6.70 0.98
N PHE A 2 9.08 5.57 1.68
CA PHE A 2 9.85 4.40 1.18
C PHE A 2 9.33 3.76 -0.12
N THR A 3 8.06 3.96 -0.47
CA THR A 3 7.45 3.35 -1.66
C THR A 3 7.84 4.06 -2.97
N VAL A 4 8.30 5.32 -2.90
CA VAL A 4 8.58 6.14 -4.09
C VAL A 4 9.84 5.69 -4.84
N PRO A 5 11.01 5.52 -4.18
CA PRO A 5 12.20 5.03 -4.88
C PRO A 5 11.99 3.67 -5.53
N LEU A 6 11.18 2.83 -4.89
CA LEU A 6 10.84 1.49 -5.36
C LEU A 6 10.02 1.52 -6.65
N ALA A 7 9.11 2.48 -6.74
CA ALA A 7 8.28 2.69 -7.91
C ALA A 7 9.11 3.20 -9.10
N ILE A 8 10.00 4.17 -8.84
CA ILE A 8 10.92 4.69 -9.83
C ILE A 8 11.83 3.55 -10.35
N ALA A 9 12.39 2.74 -9.46
CA ALA A 9 13.20 1.58 -9.85
C ALA A 9 12.44 0.62 -10.78
N GLY A 10 11.17 0.35 -10.49
CA GLY A 10 10.30 -0.47 -11.36
C GLY A 10 10.07 0.16 -12.75
N ALA A 11 9.88 1.48 -12.82
CA ALA A 11 9.72 2.18 -14.09
C ALA A 11 11.01 2.22 -14.93
N PHE A 12 12.18 2.37 -14.29
CA PHE A 12 13.47 2.25 -14.97
C PHE A 12 13.69 0.83 -15.49
N PHE A 13 13.36 -0.18 -14.68
CA PHE A 13 13.48 -1.58 -15.07
C PHE A 13 12.59 -1.91 -16.27
N SER A 14 11.35 -1.40 -16.31
CA SER A 14 10.46 -1.64 -17.45
C SER A 14 10.93 -0.93 -18.72
N LEU A 15 11.39 0.32 -18.62
CA LEU A 15 11.97 1.03 -19.77
C LEU A 15 13.16 0.27 -20.36
N TRP A 16 14.05 -0.23 -19.49
CA TRP A 16 15.19 -1.04 -19.91
C TRP A 16 14.75 -2.35 -20.57
N TYR A 17 13.77 -3.06 -20.00
CA TYR A 17 13.27 -4.32 -20.56
C TYR A 17 12.58 -4.15 -21.93
N PHE A 18 11.84 -3.07 -22.13
CA PHE A 18 11.16 -2.76 -23.39
C PHE A 18 12.03 -1.92 -24.36
N ASN A 19 13.32 -1.73 -24.04
CA ASN A 19 14.31 -1.03 -24.85
C ASN A 19 13.90 0.41 -25.25
N GLN A 20 13.23 1.10 -24.33
CA GLN A 20 12.73 2.47 -24.50
C GLN A 20 13.71 3.49 -23.88
N THR A 21 13.75 4.69 -24.45
CA THR A 21 14.65 5.76 -23.99
C THR A 21 14.03 6.60 -22.87
N LEU A 22 14.90 7.24 -22.08
CA LEU A 22 14.49 8.27 -21.13
C LEU A 22 14.26 9.59 -21.86
N ASN A 23 13.01 9.81 -22.25
CA ASN A 23 12.54 11.04 -22.85
C ASN A 23 11.61 11.82 -21.90
N ILE A 24 11.20 13.02 -22.30
CA ILE A 24 10.32 13.89 -21.50
C ILE A 24 8.99 13.17 -21.14
N PHE A 25 8.44 12.37 -22.05
CA PHE A 25 7.21 11.62 -21.82
C PHE A 25 7.40 10.50 -20.78
N SER A 26 8.53 9.80 -20.80
CA SER A 26 8.88 8.81 -19.77
C SER A 26 9.02 9.44 -18.39
N GLN A 27 9.57 10.67 -18.31
CA GLN A 27 9.69 11.43 -17.06
C GLN A 27 8.31 11.86 -16.54
N ILE A 28 7.41 12.31 -17.42
CA ILE A 28 6.01 12.58 -17.07
C ILE A 28 5.34 11.31 -16.53
N GLY A 29 5.57 10.16 -17.17
CA GLY A 29 5.10 8.86 -16.70
C GLY A 29 5.61 8.51 -15.30
N GLN A 30 6.89 8.75 -15.02
CA GLN A 30 7.47 8.57 -13.69
C GLN A 30 6.84 9.50 -12.66
N ILE A 31 6.59 10.78 -12.97
CA ILE A 31 5.93 11.73 -12.07
C ILE A 31 4.50 11.25 -11.73
N MET A 32 3.75 10.82 -12.74
CA MET A 32 2.41 10.22 -12.55
C MET A 32 2.48 9.01 -11.62
N LEU A 33 3.46 8.14 -11.85
CA LEU A 33 3.70 6.93 -11.06
C LEU A 33 3.95 7.26 -9.57
N ILE A 34 4.76 8.28 -9.30
CA ILE A 34 5.05 8.74 -7.93
C ILE A 34 3.74 9.10 -7.22
N GLY A 35 2.84 9.84 -7.89
CA GLY A 35 1.55 10.21 -7.32
C GLY A 35 0.66 9.01 -6.99
N LEU A 36 0.52 8.07 -7.92
CA LEU A 36 -0.30 6.86 -7.75
C LEU A 36 0.22 5.99 -6.59
N VAL A 37 1.52 5.72 -6.56
CA VAL A 37 2.11 4.85 -5.54
C VAL A 37 2.14 5.52 -4.18
N THR A 38 2.40 6.83 -4.13
CA THR A 38 2.36 7.59 -2.88
C THR A 38 0.95 7.59 -2.28
N LYS A 39 -0.09 7.77 -3.10
CA LYS A 39 -1.49 7.66 -2.66
C LYS A 39 -1.76 6.29 -2.03
N ASN A 40 -1.37 5.21 -2.70
CA ASN A 40 -1.58 3.86 -2.18
C ASN A 40 -0.82 3.61 -0.86
N GLY A 41 0.41 4.10 -0.75
CA GLY A 41 1.23 3.97 0.47
C GLY A 41 0.70 4.78 1.66
N ILE A 42 0.35 6.05 1.45
CA ILE A 42 -0.20 6.92 2.51
C ILE A 42 -1.50 6.32 3.06
N LEU A 43 -2.36 5.81 2.18
CA LEU A 43 -3.65 5.26 2.57
C LEU A 43 -3.58 3.99 3.43
N ILE A 44 -2.52 3.18 3.30
CA ILE A 44 -2.30 2.02 4.18
C ILE A 44 -1.88 2.50 5.57
N VAL A 45 -0.95 3.44 5.65
CA VAL A 45 -0.44 3.98 6.92
C VAL A 45 -1.54 4.70 7.68
N GLU A 46 -2.35 5.50 6.99
CA GLU A 46 -3.49 6.20 7.57
C GLU A 46 -4.50 5.21 8.18
N PHE A 47 -4.85 4.15 7.45
CA PHE A 47 -5.77 3.12 7.96
C PHE A 47 -5.17 2.32 9.13
N ALA A 48 -3.87 2.03 9.09
CA ALA A 48 -3.17 1.40 10.20
C ALA A 48 -3.19 2.29 11.45
N ASN A 49 -2.99 3.61 11.29
CA ASN A 49 -3.07 4.56 12.40
C ASN A 49 -4.50 4.68 12.96
N GLN A 50 -5.52 4.69 12.10
CA GLN A 50 -6.92 4.68 12.53
C GLN A 50 -7.27 3.41 13.32
N LYS A 51 -6.83 2.24 12.85
CA LYS A 51 -7.01 0.96 13.56
C LYS A 51 -6.26 0.91 14.88
N LYS A 52 -5.05 1.46 14.92
CA LYS A 52 -4.29 1.64 16.16
C LYS A 52 -5.01 2.56 17.16
N ALA A 53 -5.65 3.64 16.68
CA ALA A 53 -6.46 4.51 17.53
C ALA A 53 -7.72 3.82 18.09
N GLN A 54 -8.19 2.75 17.44
CA GLN A 54 -9.26 1.88 17.93
C GLN A 54 -8.78 0.82 18.93
N GLY A 55 -7.51 0.88 19.37
CA GLY A 55 -6.95 -0.02 20.38
C GLY A 55 -6.30 -1.29 19.85
N LEU A 56 -6.26 -1.50 18.52
CA LEU A 56 -5.60 -2.68 17.94
C LEU A 56 -4.07 -2.62 18.10
N LYS A 57 -3.46 -3.79 18.33
CA LYS A 57 -2.01 -3.95 18.27
C LYS A 57 -1.48 -3.50 16.93
N VAL A 58 -0.29 -2.92 16.94
CA VAL A 58 0.34 -2.31 15.77
C VAL A 58 0.46 -3.29 14.59
N ILE A 59 0.77 -4.57 14.87
CA ILE A 59 0.86 -5.63 13.85
C ILE A 59 -0.51 -5.99 13.28
N ASP A 60 -1.54 -6.10 14.13
CA ASP A 60 -2.88 -6.48 13.72
C ASP A 60 -3.56 -5.35 12.94
N ALA A 61 -3.38 -4.11 13.37
CA ALA A 61 -3.85 -2.90 12.69
C ALA A 61 -3.33 -2.81 11.24
N VAL A 62 -2.07 -3.18 11.01
CA VAL A 62 -1.45 -3.13 9.67
C VAL A 62 -1.93 -4.26 8.79
N LYS A 63 -2.04 -5.48 9.34
CA LYS A 63 -2.59 -6.62 8.61
C LYS A 63 -4.02 -6.34 8.17
N GLU A 64 -4.83 -5.75 9.04
CA GLU A 64 -6.20 -5.38 8.72
C GLU A 64 -6.26 -4.23 7.71
N ALA A 65 -5.46 -3.18 7.89
CA ALA A 65 -5.35 -2.08 6.93
C ALA A 65 -4.91 -2.56 5.53
N ALA A 66 -3.91 -3.46 5.47
CA ALA A 66 -3.44 -4.05 4.22
C ALA A 66 -4.54 -4.88 3.55
N LYS A 67 -5.27 -5.72 4.30
CA LYS A 67 -6.41 -6.50 3.78
C LYS A 67 -7.52 -5.61 3.21
N LEU A 68 -7.89 -4.55 3.93
CA LEU A 68 -8.94 -3.62 3.50
C LEU A 68 -8.53 -2.82 2.26
N ARG A 69 -7.24 -2.49 2.11
CA ARG A 69 -6.72 -1.71 0.99
C ARG A 69 -6.32 -2.52 -0.23
N LEU A 70 -6.06 -3.82 -0.08
CA LEU A 70 -5.64 -4.70 -1.17
C LEU A 70 -6.61 -4.63 -2.37
N ARG A 71 -7.92 -4.74 -2.13
CA ARG A 71 -8.94 -4.67 -3.19
C ARG A 71 -8.93 -3.30 -3.90
N PRO A 72 -9.06 -2.15 -3.20
CA PRO A 72 -8.94 -0.83 -3.82
C PRO A 72 -7.63 -0.58 -4.59
N ILE A 73 -6.48 -1.02 -4.06
CA ILE A 73 -5.18 -0.83 -4.70
C ILE A 73 -5.09 -1.62 -6.02
N LEU A 74 -5.60 -2.85 -6.04
CA LEU A 74 -5.67 -3.63 -7.28
C LEU A 74 -6.65 -3.01 -8.27
N MET A 75 -7.81 -2.53 -7.84
CA MET A 75 -8.79 -1.86 -8.71
C MET A 75 -8.18 -0.65 -9.42
N THR A 76 -7.49 0.23 -8.69
CA THR A 76 -6.86 1.43 -9.29
C THR A 76 -5.71 1.04 -10.20
N SER A 77 -4.85 0.12 -9.78
CA SER A 77 -3.70 -0.33 -10.57
C SER A 77 -4.16 -0.95 -11.90
N LEU A 78 -5.14 -1.85 -11.86
CA LEU A 78 -5.69 -2.48 -13.06
C LEU A 78 -6.38 -1.47 -13.97
N SER A 79 -7.17 -0.55 -13.40
CA SER A 79 -7.81 0.51 -14.18
C SER A 79 -6.78 1.38 -14.90
N THR A 80 -5.70 1.80 -14.23
CA THR A 80 -4.65 2.59 -14.86
C THR A 80 -3.91 1.79 -15.93
N ILE A 81 -3.55 0.52 -15.65
CA ILE A 81 -2.87 -0.34 -16.63
C ILE A 81 -3.72 -0.50 -17.88
N LEU A 82 -5.00 -0.85 -17.74
CA LEU A 82 -5.90 -1.01 -18.88
C LEU A 82 -6.14 0.31 -19.60
N GLY A 83 -6.24 1.43 -18.88
CA GLY A 83 -6.40 2.77 -19.47
C GLY A 83 -5.17 3.28 -20.21
N THR A 84 -3.97 2.89 -19.78
CA THR A 84 -2.70 3.25 -20.46
C THR A 84 -2.25 2.22 -21.49
N LEU A 85 -2.88 1.05 -21.54
CA LEU A 85 -2.57 -0.02 -22.49
C LEU A 85 -2.62 0.44 -23.97
N PRO A 86 -3.64 1.19 -24.44
CA PRO A 86 -3.68 1.62 -25.84
C PRO A 86 -2.53 2.56 -26.21
N ILE A 87 -2.08 3.37 -25.24
CA ILE A 87 -0.96 4.30 -25.41
C ILE A 87 0.34 3.52 -25.51
N ALA A 88 0.52 2.49 -24.70
CA ALA A 88 1.67 1.61 -24.74
C ALA A 88 1.73 0.77 -26.05
N LEU A 89 0.58 0.45 -26.65
CA LEU A 89 0.47 -0.27 -27.93
C LEU A 89 0.67 0.61 -29.17
N ALA A 90 1.09 1.86 -29.00
CA ALA A 90 1.48 2.75 -30.08
C ALA A 90 0.36 3.10 -31.09
N LEU A 91 -0.91 3.05 -30.67
CA LEU A 91 -2.05 3.31 -31.55
C LEU A 91 -2.22 4.81 -31.83
N GLY A 92 -1.51 5.35 -32.84
CA GLY A 92 -1.73 6.70 -33.39
C GLY A 92 -0.48 7.51 -33.77
N ALA A 93 -0.67 8.72 -34.30
CA ALA A 93 0.43 9.61 -34.73
C ALA A 93 1.20 10.20 -33.53
N GLY A 94 2.54 10.19 -33.60
CA GLY A 94 3.40 10.57 -32.46
C GLY A 94 3.41 9.55 -31.31
N SER A 95 3.08 8.30 -31.62
CA SER A 95 3.02 7.20 -30.65
C SER A 95 4.38 6.87 -30.05
N GLU A 96 5.46 6.92 -30.83
CA GLU A 96 6.80 6.52 -30.38
C GLU A 96 7.22 7.19 -29.07
N ALA A 97 6.97 8.50 -28.94
CA ALA A 97 7.28 9.25 -27.72
C ALA A 97 6.31 8.93 -26.56
N ARG A 98 5.03 8.67 -26.85
CA ARG A 98 4.00 8.37 -25.83
C ARG A 98 4.05 6.92 -25.35
N VAL A 99 4.58 6.01 -26.15
CA VAL A 99 4.78 4.60 -25.82
C VAL A 99 5.71 4.46 -24.62
N SER A 100 6.81 5.22 -24.57
CA SER A 100 7.73 5.21 -23.44
C SER A 100 7.04 5.64 -22.12
N MET A 101 6.09 6.58 -22.18
CA MET A 101 5.27 6.96 -21.02
C MET A 101 4.36 5.82 -20.57
N GLY A 102 3.62 5.20 -21.49
CA GLY A 102 2.73 4.08 -21.18
C GLY A 102 3.48 2.90 -20.55
N ILE A 103 4.63 2.55 -21.11
CA ILE A 103 5.48 1.46 -20.61
C ILE A 103 6.08 1.77 -19.23
N ALA A 104 6.53 3.01 -19.01
CA ALA A 104 7.03 3.45 -17.70
C ALA A 104 5.94 3.34 -16.62
N VAL A 105 4.71 3.78 -16.95
CA VAL A 105 3.57 3.73 -16.02
C VAL A 105 3.14 2.30 -15.73
N ILE A 106 2.92 1.47 -16.77
CA ILE A 106 2.46 0.08 -16.61
C ILE A 106 3.49 -0.74 -15.84
N GLY A 107 4.75 -0.71 -16.28
CA GLY A 107 5.80 -1.50 -15.64
C GLY A 107 6.11 -1.03 -14.23
N GLY A 108 6.17 0.29 -14.01
CA GLY A 108 6.32 0.85 -12.69
C GLY A 108 5.15 0.48 -11.76
N LEU A 109 3.90 0.45 -12.25
CA LEU A 109 2.72 0.12 -11.44
C LEU A 109 2.71 -1.35 -11.05
N ILE A 110 2.99 -2.25 -11.99
CA ILE A 110 3.04 -3.68 -11.71
C ILE A 110 4.09 -3.97 -10.64
N PHE A 111 5.30 -3.45 -10.81
CA PHE A 111 6.39 -3.66 -9.87
C PHE A 111 6.12 -2.98 -8.53
N SER A 112 5.72 -1.71 -8.54
CA SER A 112 5.46 -0.94 -7.32
C SER A 112 4.27 -1.45 -6.53
N THR A 113 3.18 -1.86 -7.17
CA THR A 113 2.01 -2.38 -6.48
C THR A 113 2.33 -3.71 -5.82
N ALA A 114 3.02 -4.62 -6.52
CA ALA A 114 3.50 -5.87 -5.94
C ALA A 114 4.40 -5.59 -4.74
N LEU A 115 5.45 -4.78 -4.92
CA LEU A 115 6.40 -4.52 -3.84
C LEU A 115 5.78 -3.69 -2.70
N THR A 116 4.91 -2.72 -2.95
CA THR A 116 4.26 -1.92 -1.90
C THR A 116 3.41 -2.79 -0.98
N LEU A 117 2.70 -3.78 -1.53
CA LEU A 117 1.88 -4.70 -0.74
C LEU A 117 2.69 -5.58 0.22
N PHE A 118 3.95 -5.89 -0.11
CA PHE A 118 4.86 -6.64 0.77
C PHE A 118 5.72 -5.75 1.65
N VAL A 119 6.28 -4.66 1.09
CA VAL A 119 7.22 -3.77 1.76
C VAL A 119 6.54 -2.91 2.81
N VAL A 120 5.31 -2.42 2.57
CA VAL A 120 4.63 -1.57 3.56
C VAL A 120 4.32 -2.34 4.86
N PRO A 121 3.75 -3.56 4.84
CA PRO A 121 3.58 -4.35 6.06
C PRO A 121 4.91 -4.72 6.72
N ALA A 122 5.93 -5.09 5.94
CA ALA A 122 7.23 -5.48 6.47
C ALA A 122 7.94 -4.30 7.18
N VAL A 123 8.00 -3.14 6.53
CA VAL A 123 8.63 -1.92 7.09
C VAL A 123 7.89 -1.46 8.33
N TYR A 124 6.56 -1.48 8.32
CA TYR A 124 5.79 -1.06 9.48
C TYR A 124 5.95 -2.04 10.66
N SER A 125 6.04 -3.35 10.42
CA SER A 125 6.38 -4.33 11.45
C SER A 125 7.75 -4.04 12.07
N PHE A 126 8.79 -3.88 11.24
CA PHE A 126 10.15 -3.57 11.70
C PHE A 126 10.26 -2.26 12.46
N LEU A 127 9.54 -1.22 12.01
CA LEU A 127 9.55 0.09 12.67
C LEU A 127 8.75 0.06 13.97
N SER A 128 7.71 -0.78 14.06
CA SER A 128 6.96 -1.02 15.28
C SER A 128 7.76 -1.82 16.32
N ASP A 129 8.61 -2.75 15.91
CA ASP A 129 9.42 -3.54 16.84
C ASP A 129 10.44 -2.68 17.61
N LYS A 130 10.83 -1.50 17.08
CA LYS A 130 11.64 -0.53 17.81
C LYS A 130 10.87 0.28 18.86
N LYS A 131 9.53 0.22 18.89
CA LYS A 131 8.70 0.84 19.94
C LYS A 131 8.11 -0.27 20.82
N LYS A 132 8.91 -0.67 21.82
CA LYS A 132 8.56 -1.57 22.92
C LYS A 132 7.08 -1.53 23.30
N GLU A 133 6.53 -2.73 23.50
CA GLU A 133 5.48 -3.08 24.46
C GLU A 133 4.80 -1.89 25.15
N VAL A 134 3.59 -1.53 24.72
CA VAL A 134 2.63 -0.93 25.66
C VAL A 134 1.27 -1.57 25.46
N SER A 135 0.92 -2.36 26.47
CA SER A 135 -0.42 -2.67 26.96
C SER A 135 -1.38 -3.42 26.02
N ASN A 136 -1.33 -4.74 26.11
CA ASN A 136 -2.48 -5.61 25.84
C ASN A 136 -2.94 -6.37 27.09
N VAL A 137 -2.62 -5.85 28.27
CA VAL A 137 -2.96 -6.50 29.54
C VAL A 137 -4.22 -5.87 30.16
N ALA A 138 -4.48 -4.58 29.90
CA ALA A 138 -5.55 -3.84 30.60
C ALA A 138 -6.99 -4.11 30.12
N LEU A 139 -7.23 -4.86 29.03
CA LEU A 139 -8.60 -5.17 28.58
C LEU A 139 -9.10 -6.55 29.02
N ASN A 140 -8.21 -7.47 29.41
CA ASN A 140 -8.62 -8.81 29.85
C ASN A 140 -8.94 -8.87 31.36
N GLU A 141 -8.43 -7.93 32.17
CA GLU A 141 -8.73 -7.88 33.60
C GLU A 141 -10.11 -7.29 33.88
N THR A 142 -10.52 -6.27 33.13
CA THR A 142 -11.85 -5.65 33.28
C THR A 142 -12.97 -6.59 32.83
N GLU A 143 -12.76 -7.38 31.77
CA GLU A 143 -13.72 -8.41 31.34
C GLU A 143 -13.86 -9.55 32.38
N LYS A 144 -12.80 -9.87 33.12
CA LYS A 144 -12.85 -10.89 34.18
C LYS A 144 -13.48 -10.37 35.48
N GLU A 145 -13.27 -9.12 35.86
CA GLU A 145 -13.93 -8.53 37.03
C GLU A 145 -15.44 -8.39 36.83
N ILE A 146 -15.88 -8.01 35.62
CA ILE A 146 -17.32 -7.90 35.31
C ILE A 146 -17.99 -9.29 35.34
N PHE A 147 -17.34 -10.33 34.82
CA PHE A 147 -17.87 -11.70 34.86
C PHE A 147 -17.92 -12.30 36.28
N HIS A 148 -16.99 -11.93 37.17
CA HIS A 148 -16.99 -12.44 38.55
C HIS A 148 -18.03 -11.75 39.44
N VAL A 149 -18.29 -10.46 39.22
CA VAL A 149 -19.35 -9.72 39.95
C VAL A 149 -20.74 -10.21 39.57
N ASP A 150 -21.00 -10.52 38.30
CA ASP A 150 -22.29 -11.08 37.87
C ASP A 150 -22.57 -12.47 38.46
N GLU A 151 -21.54 -13.29 38.66
CA GLU A 151 -21.66 -14.63 39.24
C GLU A 151 -21.91 -14.60 40.77
N GLU A 152 -21.29 -13.66 41.49
CA GLU A 152 -21.57 -13.41 42.92
C GLU A 152 -23.00 -12.89 43.16
N ILE A 153 -23.51 -12.00 42.30
CA ILE A 153 -24.86 -11.44 42.42
C ILE A 153 -25.95 -12.48 42.09
N ALA A 154 -25.68 -13.42 41.18
CA ALA A 154 -26.62 -14.47 40.81
C ALA A 154 -26.77 -15.57 41.88
N THR A 155 -25.76 -15.77 42.72
CA THR A 155 -25.75 -16.81 43.77
C THR A 155 -26.32 -16.30 45.10
N ALA A 156 -26.46 -14.97 45.26
CA ALA A 156 -26.96 -14.31 46.47
C ALA A 156 -28.46 -13.93 46.42
N LYS A 157 -29.21 -14.39 45.41
CA LYS A 157 -30.68 -14.29 45.29
C LYS A 157 -31.32 -15.66 45.23
#